data_AF-A0A7X6VKK6-F1
#
_entry.id   AF-A0A7X6VKK6-F1
#
_cell.length_a   1.000
_cell.length_b   1.000
_cell.length_c   1.000
_cell.angle_alpha   90.00
_cell.angle_beta   90.00
_cell.angle_gamma   90.00
#
_symmetry.space_group_name_H-M   'P 1'
#
loop_
_entity.id
_entity.type
_entity.pdbx_description
1 polymer ?
#
loop_
_entity_poly.entity_id
_entity_poly.type
_entity_poly.pdbx_seq_one_letter_code
_entity_poly.pdbx_strand_id
1 'polypeptide(L)'
;MKKCLYLLLLALLLPSLAEGALTEEQIRTIWRNNGAVEGIQVFRYGVVDWQGGSVAAEGRAPVRSPSPSSRLLAKRAALTDARRNLLFLLYEMKFGLPEKLSSIEVQGELVEDRIDYLGVREGISIVGVTVPLDRFLSESLIFSGTVR
;
A
#
# COMPACT_ATOMS: atom_id res chain seq x y z
N MET A 1 10.78 51.36 -2.47
CA MET A 1 9.86 50.20 -2.31
C MET A 1 10.43 48.96 -3.00
N LYS A 2 11.59 48.45 -2.55
CA LYS A 2 12.38 47.40 -3.24
C LYS A 2 12.40 46.04 -2.49
N LYS A 3 11.54 45.86 -1.47
CA LYS A 3 11.58 44.66 -0.60
C LYS A 3 10.57 43.56 -0.96
N CYS A 4 9.61 43.81 -1.86
CA CYS A 4 8.63 42.78 -2.26
C CYS A 4 9.07 41.87 -3.41
N LEU A 5 10.16 42.15 -4.11
CA LEU A 5 10.54 41.38 -5.30
C LEU A 5 11.30 40.08 -4.97
N TYR A 6 11.91 39.99 -3.79
CA TYR A 6 12.71 38.82 -3.39
C TYR A 6 11.86 37.64 -2.88
N LEU A 7 10.63 37.89 -2.42
CA LEU A 7 9.72 36.82 -1.98
C LEU A 7 9.06 36.06 -3.14
N LEU A 8 8.94 36.68 -4.32
CA LEU A 8 8.40 36.02 -5.51
C LEU A 8 9.44 35.18 -6.25
N LEU A 9 10.74 35.51 -6.13
CA LEU A 9 11.80 34.74 -6.78
C LEU A 9 12.16 33.44 -6.03
N LEU A 10 11.87 33.35 -4.72
CA LEU A 10 12.15 32.15 -3.93
C LEU A 10 11.11 31.03 -4.13
N ALA A 11 9.93 31.37 -4.68
CA ALA A 11 8.90 30.39 -5.01
C ALA A 11 9.21 29.56 -6.28
N LEU A 12 10.25 29.94 -7.05
CA LEU A 12 10.66 29.28 -8.29
C LEU A 12 11.80 28.27 -8.12
N LEU A 13 12.26 28.04 -6.89
CA LEU A 13 13.33 27.08 -6.56
C LEU A 13 12.86 25.89 -5.73
N LEU A 14 11.55 25.74 -5.53
CA LEU A 14 11.02 24.46 -5.08
C LEU A 14 11.07 23.53 -6.30
N PRO A 15 11.88 22.45 -6.29
CA PRO A 15 11.61 21.37 -7.22
C PRO A 15 10.17 20.98 -6.97
N SER A 16 9.30 21.16 -7.97
CA SER A 16 8.05 20.43 -7.97
C SER A 16 8.46 18.97 -7.89
N LEU A 17 8.23 18.32 -6.75
CA LEU A 17 8.03 16.89 -6.72
C LEU A 17 6.73 16.67 -7.51
N ALA A 18 6.85 16.80 -8.83
CA ALA A 18 5.85 16.27 -9.72
C ALA A 18 6.01 14.76 -9.54
N GLU A 19 5.17 14.20 -8.68
CA GLU A 19 4.94 12.77 -8.51
C GLU A 19 4.44 12.24 -9.85
N GLY A 20 5.40 12.03 -10.75
CA GLY A 20 5.18 11.34 -11.99
C GLY A 20 5.01 9.86 -11.69
N ALA A 21 3.99 9.26 -12.28
CA ALA A 21 3.84 7.82 -12.29
C ALA A 21 5.18 7.13 -12.58
N LEU A 22 5.48 6.03 -11.88
CA LEU A 22 6.71 5.30 -12.12
C LEU A 22 6.83 4.94 -13.61
N THR A 23 8.00 5.21 -14.17
CA THR A 23 8.35 4.74 -15.52
C THR A 23 8.39 3.22 -15.56
N GLU A 24 8.17 2.63 -16.75
CA GLU A 24 8.25 1.17 -16.92
C GLU A 24 9.61 0.61 -16.46
N GLU A 25 10.70 1.35 -16.62
CA GLU A 25 12.03 0.89 -16.19
C GLU A 25 12.15 0.84 -14.67
N GLN A 26 11.49 1.74 -13.95
CA GLN A 26 11.42 1.68 -12.49
C GLN A 26 10.59 0.48 -12.03
N ILE A 27 9.45 0.20 -12.69
CA ILE A 27 8.64 -0.99 -12.41
C ILE A 27 9.43 -2.28 -12.68
N ARG A 28 10.13 -2.36 -13.82
CA ARG A 28 11.03 -3.48 -14.14
C ARG A 28 12.16 -3.62 -13.13
N THR A 29 12.68 -2.52 -12.61
CA THR A 29 13.71 -2.55 -11.57
C THR A 29 13.17 -3.09 -10.25
N ILE A 30 11.97 -2.67 -9.82
CA ILE A 30 11.29 -3.25 -8.65
C ILE A 30 11.09 -4.76 -8.85
N TRP A 31 10.58 -5.19 -10.01
CA TRP A 31 10.40 -6.61 -10.31
C TRP A 31 11.70 -7.41 -10.22
N ARG A 32 12.79 -6.91 -10.83
CA ARG A 32 14.12 -7.54 -10.75
C ARG A 32 14.65 -7.62 -9.32
N ASN A 33 14.48 -6.55 -8.53
CA ASN A 33 14.91 -6.52 -7.12
C ASN A 33 14.14 -7.54 -6.26
N ASN A 34 12.94 -7.93 -6.69
CA ASN A 34 12.11 -8.94 -6.04
C ASN A 34 12.31 -10.35 -6.64
N GLY A 35 13.40 -10.57 -7.39
CA GLY A 35 13.78 -11.88 -7.92
C GLY A 35 13.25 -12.20 -9.32
N ALA A 36 12.64 -11.23 -10.01
CA ALA A 36 12.11 -11.39 -11.36
C ALA A 36 11.15 -12.59 -11.52
N VAL A 37 10.29 -12.80 -10.52
CA VAL A 37 9.32 -13.90 -10.49
C VAL A 37 8.28 -13.71 -11.61
N GLU A 38 8.07 -14.75 -12.43
CA GLU A 38 6.97 -14.77 -13.39
C GLU A 38 5.66 -15.17 -12.71
N GLY A 39 4.56 -14.48 -13.04
CA GLY A 39 3.23 -14.76 -12.49
C GLY A 39 3.01 -14.21 -11.08
N ILE A 40 2.50 -15.06 -10.18
CA ILE A 40 2.10 -14.64 -8.82
C ILE A 40 3.26 -14.83 -7.84
N GLN A 41 3.62 -13.74 -7.16
CA GLN A 41 4.56 -13.73 -6.04
C GLN A 41 3.83 -13.46 -4.73
N VAL A 42 4.10 -14.30 -3.73
CA VAL A 42 3.58 -14.13 -2.37
C VAL A 42 4.60 -13.38 -1.52
N PHE A 43 4.17 -12.29 -0.91
CA PHE A 43 4.91 -11.47 0.04
C PHE A 43 4.36 -11.67 1.45
N ARG A 44 5.01 -11.07 2.45
CA ARG A 44 4.55 -11.20 3.84
C ARG A 44 3.18 -10.58 4.08
N TYR A 45 2.87 -9.47 3.39
CA TYR A 45 1.66 -8.69 3.62
C TYR A 45 0.62 -8.78 2.50
N GLY A 46 0.89 -9.52 1.44
CA GLY A 46 -0.05 -9.71 0.34
C GLY A 46 0.56 -10.46 -0.84
N VAL A 47 -0.07 -10.34 -1.99
CA VAL A 47 0.32 -11.03 -3.21
C VAL A 47 0.40 -10.03 -4.37
N VAL A 48 1.34 -10.28 -5.27
CA VAL A 48 1.50 -9.52 -6.51
C VAL A 48 1.38 -10.48 -7.66
N ASP A 49 0.41 -10.24 -8.54
CA ASP A 49 0.32 -10.91 -9.83
C ASP A 49 1.00 -10.03 -10.88
N TRP A 50 2.27 -10.34 -11.16
CA TRP A 50 3.10 -9.59 -12.11
C TRP A 50 2.59 -9.73 -13.54
N GLN A 51 1.97 -10.86 -13.87
CA GLN A 51 1.47 -11.13 -15.22
C GLN A 51 0.04 -10.61 -15.40
N GLY A 52 -0.83 -10.83 -14.41
CA GLY A 52 -2.20 -10.30 -14.40
C GLY A 52 -2.30 -8.83 -14.02
N GLY A 53 -1.20 -8.19 -13.59
CA GLY A 53 -1.11 -6.76 -13.35
C GLY A 53 -1.90 -6.30 -12.13
N SER A 54 -1.91 -7.07 -11.04
CA SER A 54 -2.66 -6.72 -9.83
C SER A 54 -1.89 -7.01 -8.55
N VAL A 55 -2.30 -6.32 -7.48
CA VAL A 55 -1.81 -6.49 -6.13
C VAL A 55 -3.00 -6.70 -5.21
N ALA A 56 -2.89 -7.65 -4.29
CA ALA A 56 -3.94 -7.89 -3.32
C ALA A 56 -3.41 -8.10 -1.91
N ALA A 57 -4.17 -7.65 -0.92
CA ALA A 57 -3.94 -7.97 0.49
C ALA A 57 -5.25 -8.33 1.18
N GLU A 58 -5.16 -9.20 2.18
CA GLU A 58 -6.26 -9.50 3.09
C GLU A 58 -6.11 -8.72 4.39
N GLY A 59 -7.24 -8.36 4.98
CA GLY A 59 -7.32 -7.84 6.33
C GLY A 59 -8.35 -8.57 7.16
N ARG A 60 -8.10 -8.61 8.47
CA ARG A 60 -8.86 -9.45 9.41
C ARG A 60 -9.24 -8.68 10.65
N ALA A 61 -10.45 -8.92 11.14
CA ALA A 61 -10.88 -8.37 12.43
C ALA A 61 -11.91 -9.26 13.13
N PRO A 62 -11.85 -9.37 14.47
CA PRO A 62 -12.78 -10.20 15.22
C PRO A 62 -14.19 -9.60 15.25
N VAL A 63 -15.19 -10.46 15.08
CA VAL A 63 -16.60 -10.19 15.27
C VAL A 63 -16.93 -10.46 16.73
N ARG A 64 -17.01 -9.39 17.54
CA ARG A 64 -17.18 -9.50 19.00
C ARG A 64 -18.57 -9.95 19.44
N SER A 65 -19.58 -9.79 18.60
CA SER A 65 -20.94 -10.25 18.87
C SER A 65 -21.71 -10.53 17.57
N PRO A 66 -22.81 -11.31 17.61
CA PRO A 66 -23.61 -11.59 16.42
C PRO A 66 -24.48 -10.40 15.98
N SER A 67 -24.38 -9.23 16.61
CA SER A 67 -25.20 -8.08 16.23
C SER A 67 -24.79 -7.54 14.85
N PRO A 68 -25.75 -6.97 14.07
CA PRO A 68 -25.43 -6.32 12.79
C PRO A 68 -24.37 -5.21 12.93
N SER A 69 -24.43 -4.43 14.02
CA SER A 69 -23.46 -3.37 14.32
C SER A 69 -22.06 -3.90 14.54
N SER A 70 -21.90 -5.01 15.28
CA SER A 70 -20.60 -5.63 15.50
C SER A 70 -20.01 -6.18 14.21
N ARG A 71 -20.82 -6.81 13.35
CA ARG A 71 -20.38 -7.26 12.02
C ARG A 71 -19.92 -6.11 11.14
N LEU A 72 -20.64 -4.99 11.13
CA LEU A 72 -20.25 -3.81 10.35
C LEU A 72 -18.92 -3.23 10.85
N LEU A 73 -18.75 -3.12 12.17
CA LEU A 73 -17.49 -2.64 12.77
C LEU A 73 -16.32 -3.58 12.43
N ALA A 74 -16.53 -4.90 12.54
CA ALA A 74 -15.52 -5.90 12.17
C ALA A 74 -15.16 -5.79 10.68
N LYS A 75 -16.14 -5.63 9.78
CA LYS A 75 -15.87 -5.42 8.36
C LYS A 75 -15.03 -4.17 8.09
N ARG A 76 -15.33 -3.05 8.76
CA ARG A 76 -14.57 -1.80 8.62
C ARG A 76 -13.15 -1.95 9.16
N ALA A 77 -12.99 -2.59 10.31
CA ALA A 77 -11.67 -2.86 10.88
C ALA A 77 -10.84 -3.80 9.98
N ALA A 78 -11.45 -4.84 9.42
CA ALA A 78 -10.80 -5.74 8.46
C ALA A 78 -10.38 -5.00 7.19
N LEU A 79 -11.19 -4.06 6.69
CA LEU A 79 -10.80 -3.21 5.55
C LEU A 79 -9.61 -2.31 5.90
N THR A 80 -9.61 -1.67 7.07
CA THR A 80 -8.47 -0.88 7.54
C THR A 80 -7.20 -1.72 7.67
N ASP A 81 -7.32 -2.94 8.18
CA ASP A 81 -6.21 -3.89 8.28
C ASP A 81 -5.67 -4.28 6.89
N ALA A 82 -6.54 -4.54 5.92
CA ALA A 82 -6.15 -4.87 4.54
C ALA A 82 -5.39 -3.72 3.87
N ARG A 83 -5.87 -2.48 4.05
CA ARG A 83 -5.19 -1.27 3.56
C ARG A 83 -3.84 -1.07 4.24
N ARG A 84 -3.73 -1.29 5.55
CA ARG A 84 -2.43 -1.26 6.23
C ARG A 84 -1.47 -2.29 5.64
N ASN A 85 -1.95 -3.51 5.38
CA ASN A 85 -1.15 -4.57 4.79
C ASN A 85 -0.71 -4.23 3.35
N LEU A 86 -1.56 -3.59 2.54
CA LEU A 86 -1.15 -3.05 1.24
C LEU A 86 -0.02 -2.02 1.38
N LEU A 87 -0.08 -1.12 2.35
CA LEU A 87 0.99 -0.13 2.56
C LEU A 87 2.31 -0.80 2.99
N PHE A 88 2.24 -1.84 3.82
CA PHE A 88 3.41 -2.64 4.19
C PHE A 88 3.96 -3.43 3.02
N LEU A 89 3.10 -3.96 2.15
CA LEU A 89 3.49 -4.62 0.90
C LEU A 89 4.21 -3.63 -0.03
N LEU A 90 3.69 -2.42 -0.18
CA LEU A 90 4.35 -1.37 -0.98
C LEU A 90 5.75 -1.10 -0.45
N TYR A 91 5.91 -1.04 0.87
CA TYR A 91 7.22 -0.87 1.51
C TYR A 91 8.14 -2.05 1.23
N GLU A 92 7.65 -3.28 1.46
CA GLU A 92 8.39 -4.52 1.21
C GLU A 92 8.88 -4.61 -0.24
N MET A 93 8.03 -4.29 -1.22
CA MET A 93 8.39 -4.31 -2.64
C MET A 93 9.46 -3.27 -3.00
N LYS A 94 9.39 -2.07 -2.42
CA LYS A 94 10.28 -0.95 -2.75
C LYS A 94 11.63 -1.01 -2.03
N PHE A 95 11.64 -1.49 -0.78
CA PHE A 95 12.80 -1.38 0.11
C PHE A 95 13.27 -2.72 0.68
N GLY A 96 12.49 -3.79 0.52
CA GLY A 96 12.71 -5.06 1.20
C GLY A 96 12.34 -5.00 2.68
N LEU A 97 12.38 -6.17 3.33
CA LEU A 97 12.23 -6.30 4.78
C LEU A 97 13.36 -7.15 5.35
N PRO A 98 13.77 -6.92 6.59
CA PRO A 98 14.71 -7.82 7.27
C PRO A 98 14.07 -9.20 7.47
N GLU A 99 14.90 -10.25 7.43
CA GLU A 99 14.46 -11.62 7.70
C GLU A 99 13.74 -11.72 9.06
N LYS A 100 14.34 -11.12 10.09
CA LYS A 100 13.78 -11.03 11.45
C LYS A 100 13.18 -9.65 11.65
N LEU A 101 11.87 -9.54 11.44
CA LEU A 101 11.12 -8.31 11.69
C LEU A 101 10.54 -8.33 13.10
N SER A 102 10.89 -7.34 13.90
CA SER A 102 10.32 -7.10 15.22
C SER A 102 9.18 -6.08 15.18
N SER A 103 9.28 -5.05 14.33
CA SER A 103 8.22 -4.06 14.17
C SER A 103 8.26 -3.37 12.81
N ILE A 104 7.09 -3.01 12.30
CA ILE A 104 6.92 -2.18 11.11
C ILE A 104 5.88 -1.10 11.38
N GLU A 105 6.24 0.14 11.07
CA GLU A 105 5.32 1.27 11.01
C GLU A 105 5.57 1.98 9.69
N VAL A 106 4.51 2.19 8.90
CA VAL A 106 4.60 2.88 7.60
C VAL A 106 3.45 3.87 7.53
N GLN A 107 3.78 5.09 7.13
CA GLN A 107 2.81 6.15 6.86
C GLN A 107 2.86 6.49 5.37
N GLY A 108 1.69 6.64 4.77
CA GLY A 108 1.58 6.82 3.33
C GLY A 108 0.14 6.90 2.86
N GLU A 109 0.00 6.99 1.55
CA GLU A 109 -1.27 7.07 0.85
C GLU A 109 -1.36 5.92 -0.14
N LEU A 110 -2.55 5.34 -0.26
CA LEU A 110 -2.85 4.27 -1.20
C LEU A 110 -3.86 4.78 -2.21
N VAL A 111 -3.67 4.35 -3.45
CA VAL A 111 -4.65 4.56 -4.51
C VAL A 111 -6.01 3.94 -4.17
N GLU A 112 -7.08 4.50 -4.72
CA GLU A 112 -8.44 3.96 -4.60
C GLU A 112 -8.52 2.49 -5.04
N ASP A 113 -9.27 1.71 -4.25
CA ASP A 113 -9.20 0.27 -4.24
C ASP A 113 -10.52 -0.41 -4.62
N ARG A 114 -10.42 -1.60 -5.24
CA ARG A 114 -11.56 -2.51 -5.33
C ARG A 114 -11.60 -3.35 -4.05
N ILE A 115 -12.74 -3.30 -3.38
CA ILE A 115 -12.95 -4.03 -2.12
C ILE A 115 -13.80 -5.27 -2.39
N ASP A 116 -13.21 -6.44 -2.16
CA ASP A 116 -13.90 -7.74 -2.25
C ASP A 116 -14.12 -8.28 -0.82
N TYR A 117 -15.37 -8.33 -0.38
CA TYR A 117 -15.70 -8.88 0.94
C TYR A 117 -15.68 -10.41 0.90
N LEU A 118 -14.78 -11.04 1.67
CA LEU A 118 -14.55 -12.48 1.64
C LEU A 118 -15.40 -13.26 2.65
N GLY A 119 -16.06 -12.58 3.59
CA GLY A 119 -17.02 -13.18 4.52
C GLY A 119 -16.60 -13.11 5.99
N VAL A 120 -17.31 -13.90 6.82
CA VAL A 120 -16.94 -14.19 8.21
C VAL A 120 -16.59 -15.67 8.31
N ARG A 121 -15.43 -15.99 8.89
CA ARG A 121 -15.00 -17.37 9.19
C ARG A 121 -14.51 -17.43 10.63
N GLU A 122 -15.02 -18.39 11.40
CA GLU A 122 -14.60 -18.60 12.81
C GLU A 122 -14.67 -17.33 13.69
N GLY A 123 -15.69 -16.50 13.45
CA GLY A 123 -15.85 -15.23 14.18
C GLY A 123 -14.87 -14.12 13.74
N ILE A 124 -14.17 -14.28 12.62
CA ILE A 124 -13.29 -13.27 12.02
C ILE A 124 -13.89 -12.77 10.71
N SER A 125 -14.08 -11.46 10.60
CA SER A 125 -14.40 -10.81 9.34
C SER A 125 -13.14 -10.73 8.49
N ILE A 126 -13.21 -11.16 7.24
CA ILE A 126 -12.11 -11.15 6.28
C ILE A 126 -12.51 -10.29 5.08
N VAL A 127 -11.64 -9.35 4.72
CA VAL A 127 -11.80 -8.46 3.56
C VAL A 127 -10.56 -8.60 2.69
N GLY A 128 -10.75 -8.79 1.39
CA GLY A 128 -9.70 -8.69 0.38
C GLY A 128 -9.77 -7.32 -0.29
N VAL A 129 -8.61 -6.75 -0.56
CA VAL A 129 -8.49 -5.52 -1.33
C VAL A 129 -7.57 -5.80 -2.51
N THR A 130 -8.04 -5.49 -3.71
CA THR A 130 -7.30 -5.71 -4.97
C THR A 130 -7.15 -4.38 -5.70
N VAL A 131 -5.94 -4.11 -6.19
CA VAL A 131 -5.58 -2.86 -6.85
C VAL A 131 -4.77 -3.19 -8.12
N PRO A 132 -4.95 -2.46 -9.23
CA PRO A 132 -4.06 -2.55 -10.38
C PRO A 132 -2.60 -2.27 -10.00
N LEU A 133 -1.67 -3.12 -10.42
CA LEU A 133 -0.26 -3.06 -10.03
C LEU A 133 0.42 -1.75 -10.47
N ASP A 134 0.12 -1.31 -11.69
CA ASP A 134 0.62 -0.06 -12.25
C ASP A 134 0.24 1.15 -11.39
N ARG A 135 -1.06 1.28 -11.06
CA ARG A 135 -1.60 2.32 -10.19
C ARG A 135 -1.07 2.20 -8.77
N PHE A 136 -1.00 0.99 -8.23
CA PHE A 136 -0.47 0.75 -6.89
C PHE A 136 0.97 1.26 -6.76
N LEU A 137 1.82 1.01 -7.74
CA LEU A 137 3.22 1.43 -7.67
C LEU A 137 3.42 2.93 -7.97
N SER A 138 2.57 3.51 -8.82
CA SER A 138 2.71 4.88 -9.33
C SER A 138 1.96 5.94 -8.52
N GLU A 139 0.75 5.63 -8.04
CA GLU A 139 -0.12 6.57 -7.33
C GLU A 139 -0.03 6.42 -5.80
N SER A 140 0.48 5.28 -5.30
CA SER A 140 0.65 5.08 -3.85
C SER A 140 2.01 5.56 -3.36
N LEU A 141 2.00 6.26 -2.23
CA LEU A 141 3.13 6.98 -1.70
C LEU A 141 3.47 6.51 -0.29
N ILE A 142 4.77 6.43 0.02
CA ILE A 142 5.27 6.21 1.37
C ILE A 142 5.89 7.52 1.83
N PHE A 143 5.35 8.09 2.90
CA PHE A 143 5.85 9.33 3.49
C PHE A 143 6.95 9.04 4.51
N SER A 144 6.80 7.98 5.29
CA SER A 144 7.81 7.53 6.25
C SER A 144 7.64 6.05 6.57
N GLY A 145 8.72 5.42 7.04
CA GLY A 145 8.69 4.05 7.52
C GLY A 145 9.76 3.78 8.57
N THR A 146 9.39 3.10 9.65
CA THR A 146 10.29 2.59 10.66
C THR A 146 10.20 1.07 10.68
N VAL A 147 11.31 0.40 10.37
CA VAL A 147 11.42 -1.06 10.31
C VAL A 147 12.54 -1.50 11.24
N ARG A 148 12.26 -2.45 12.13
CA ARG A 148 13.20 -3.02 13.10
C ARG A 148 13.01 -4.53 13.21
#